data_AF-A0A919Q6D2-F1
#
_entry.id   AF-A0A919Q6D2-F1
#
_cell.length_a   1.000
_cell.length_b   1.000
_cell.length_c   1.000
_cell.angle_alpha   90.00
_cell.angle_beta   90.00
_cell.angle_gamma   90.00
#
_symmetry.space_group_name_H-M   'P 1'
#
loop_
_entity.id
_entity.type
_entity.pdbx_description
1 polymer ?
#
loop_
_entity_poly.entity_id
_entity_poly.type
_entity_poly.pdbx_seq_one_letter_code
_entity_poly.pdbx_strand_id
1 'polypeptide(L)'
;MAAPPVSTLPWLVRRGALGFWHELPRSLVAGLAGLAAAVPLAAAMISGAPDWMIAAATVPPALALTGLARFAAAAARGEGPRLAMLREFDPVLAVLLAAGVSLAWLGLASGGAAALAATLGGAGLLLVFPYALAYGALRGRQGLAALRGGLILVAFRPSWAVTLVALGWLGGFAVAASAGVLAAVVLPLFLAVTAAQTIGLLDEIDALQSRR
;
A
#
# COMPACT_ATOMS: atom_id res chain seq x y z
N MET A 1 -29.69 22.76 -1.19
CA MET A 1 -28.44 22.21 -1.73
C MET A 1 -28.51 20.70 -1.59
N ALA A 2 -28.50 19.96 -2.70
CA ALA A 2 -28.50 18.49 -2.65
C ALA A 2 -27.17 18.03 -2.04
N ALA A 3 -27.23 17.09 -1.10
CA ALA A 3 -26.03 16.47 -0.56
C ALA A 3 -25.24 15.83 -1.71
N PRO A 4 -23.91 16.01 -1.80
CA PRO A 4 -23.11 15.30 -2.79
C PRO A 4 -23.34 13.79 -2.62
N PRO A 5 -23.40 13.03 -3.73
CA PRO A 5 -23.65 11.60 -3.67
C PRO A 5 -22.57 10.95 -2.80
N VAL A 6 -22.99 10.18 -1.79
CA VAL A 6 -22.09 9.42 -0.92
C VAL A 6 -21.35 8.43 -1.80
N SER A 7 -20.03 8.57 -1.90
CA SER A 7 -19.20 7.65 -2.66
C SER A 7 -19.28 6.26 -2.00
N THR A 8 -19.87 5.31 -2.70
CA THR A 8 -19.98 3.94 -2.19
C THR A 8 -18.69 3.19 -2.46
N LEU A 9 -18.31 2.29 -1.54
CA LEU A 9 -17.09 1.49 -1.65
C LEU A 9 -16.98 0.73 -2.99
N PRO A 10 -18.04 0.11 -3.54
CA PRO A 10 -17.98 -0.53 -4.86
C PRO A 10 -17.64 0.45 -6.00
N TRP A 11 -18.13 1.68 -5.92
CA TRP A 11 -17.83 2.70 -6.94
C TRP A 11 -16.37 3.13 -6.89
N LEU A 12 -15.79 3.30 -5.70
CA LEU A 12 -14.38 3.67 -5.52
C LEU A 12 -13.44 2.58 -6.02
N VAL A 13 -13.76 1.31 -5.75
CA VAL A 13 -13.02 0.15 -6.27
C VAL A 13 -13.08 0.13 -7.80
N ARG A 14 -14.27 0.32 -8.39
CA ARG A 14 -14.44 0.38 -9.85
C ARG A 14 -13.63 1.53 -10.46
N ARG A 15 -13.65 2.72 -9.84
CA ARG A 15 -12.89 3.89 -10.31
C ARG A 15 -11.39 3.62 -10.31
N GLY A 16 -10.86 3.07 -9.22
CA GLY A 16 -9.44 2.68 -9.14
C GLY A 16 -9.05 1.66 -10.21
N ALA A 17 -9.90 0.64 -10.41
CA ALA A 17 -9.68 -0.37 -11.45
C ALA A 17 -9.70 0.23 -12.86
N LEU A 18 -10.65 1.11 -13.18
CA LEU A 18 -10.72 1.77 -14.48
C LEU A 18 -9.51 2.68 -14.74
N GLY A 19 -9.06 3.41 -13.73
CA GLY A 19 -7.83 4.21 -13.81
C GLY A 19 -6.61 3.34 -14.10
N PHE A 20 -6.50 2.19 -13.43
CA PHE A 20 -5.46 1.21 -13.73
C PHE A 20 -5.53 0.68 -15.17
N TRP A 21 -6.72 0.30 -15.65
CA TRP A 21 -6.89 -0.24 -17.01
C TRP A 21 -6.54 0.78 -18.09
N HIS A 22 -6.83 2.06 -17.87
CA HIS A 22 -6.46 3.13 -18.79
C HIS A 22 -4.93 3.28 -18.90
N GLU A 23 -4.23 3.07 -17.80
CA GLU A 23 -2.78 3.23 -17.67
C GLU A 23 -2.04 1.88 -17.67
N LEU A 24 -2.65 0.83 -18.24
CA LEU A 24 -2.17 -0.54 -18.12
C LEU A 24 -0.71 -0.73 -18.56
N PRO A 25 -0.23 -0.18 -19.69
CA PRO A 25 1.16 -0.36 -20.10
C PRO A 25 2.14 0.23 -19.08
N ARG A 26 1.84 1.43 -18.56
CA ARG A 26 2.69 2.11 -17.57
C ARG A 26 2.61 1.42 -16.21
N SER A 27 1.44 0.95 -15.84
CA SER A 27 1.20 0.24 -14.59
C SER A 27 1.88 -1.12 -14.55
N LEU A 28 1.95 -1.83 -15.68
CA LEU A 28 2.73 -3.06 -15.83
C LEU A 28 4.23 -2.80 -15.62
N VAL A 29 4.78 -1.77 -16.28
CA VAL A 29 6.20 -1.40 -16.11
C VAL A 29 6.50 -1.02 -14.66
N ALA A 30 5.61 -0.26 -14.03
CA ALA A 30 5.71 0.09 -12.62
C ALA A 30 5.68 -1.15 -11.72
N GLY A 31 4.74 -2.07 -11.96
CA GLY A 31 4.66 -3.35 -11.25
C GLY A 31 5.91 -4.20 -11.40
N LEU A 32 6.44 -4.33 -12.62
CA LEU A 32 7.71 -5.03 -12.88
C LEU A 32 8.89 -4.38 -12.16
N ALA A 33 8.96 -3.06 -12.13
CA ALA A 33 9.98 -2.34 -11.36
C ALA A 33 9.87 -2.62 -9.85
N GLY A 34 8.64 -2.69 -9.33
CA GLY A 34 8.37 -3.12 -7.95
C GLY A 34 8.84 -4.55 -7.66
N LEU A 35 8.57 -5.49 -8.57
CA LEU A 35 9.03 -6.88 -8.44
C LEU A 35 10.54 -7.00 -8.52
N ALA A 36 11.18 -6.25 -9.42
CA ALA A 36 12.63 -6.20 -9.52
C ALA A 36 13.26 -5.73 -8.19
N ALA A 37 12.63 -4.78 -7.50
CA ALA A 37 13.10 -4.34 -6.18
C ALA A 37 12.95 -5.42 -5.09
N ALA A 38 12.10 -6.44 -5.27
CA ALA A 38 11.96 -7.55 -4.34
C ALA A 38 12.97 -8.69 -4.59
N VAL A 39 13.72 -8.66 -5.70
CA VAL A 39 14.71 -9.71 -6.04
C VAL A 39 15.76 -9.92 -4.94
N PRO A 40 16.36 -8.88 -4.31
CA PRO A 40 17.32 -9.08 -3.23
C PRO A 40 16.71 -9.83 -2.03
N LEU A 41 15.45 -9.55 -1.70
CA LEU A 41 14.74 -10.22 -0.61
C LEU A 41 14.50 -11.70 -0.95
N ALA A 42 14.00 -11.98 -2.16
CA ALA A 42 13.79 -13.35 -2.62
C ALA A 42 15.09 -14.15 -2.62
N ALA A 43 16.19 -13.55 -3.11
CA ALA A 43 17.52 -14.17 -3.09
C ALA A 43 18.01 -14.44 -1.67
N ALA A 44 17.84 -13.50 -0.73
CA ALA A 44 18.19 -13.67 0.67
C ALA A 44 17.40 -14.82 1.32
N MET A 45 16.09 -14.92 1.05
CA MET A 45 15.26 -16.02 1.57
C MET A 45 15.63 -17.38 0.97
N ILE A 46 15.86 -17.46 -0.34
CA ILE A 46 16.23 -18.72 -1.03
C ILE A 46 17.61 -19.22 -0.59
N SER A 47 18.56 -18.30 -0.38
CA SER A 47 19.91 -18.65 0.07
C SER A 47 20.02 -18.97 1.55
N GLY A 48 18.93 -18.82 2.32
CA GLY A 48 18.96 -19.01 3.78
C GLY A 48 19.88 -18.01 4.48
N ALA A 49 19.90 -16.76 3.99
CA ALA A 49 20.74 -15.71 4.56
C ALA A 49 20.39 -15.42 6.03
N PRO A 50 21.34 -14.87 6.82
CA PRO A 50 21.07 -14.47 8.19
C PRO A 50 19.91 -13.45 8.29
N ASP A 51 19.19 -13.45 9.41
CA ASP A 51 18.00 -12.62 9.63
C ASP A 51 18.23 -11.12 9.41
N TRP A 52 19.40 -10.59 9.81
CA TRP A 52 19.74 -9.19 9.60
C TRP A 52 19.86 -8.83 8.11
N MET A 53 20.29 -9.79 7.28
CA MET A 53 20.42 -9.65 5.84
C MET A 53 19.05 -9.70 5.17
N ILE A 54 18.16 -10.61 5.63
CA ILE A 54 16.76 -10.66 5.19
C ILE A 54 16.06 -9.35 5.55
N ALA A 55 16.23 -8.85 6.78
CA ALA A 55 15.66 -7.58 7.23
C ALA A 55 16.15 -6.41 6.37
N ALA A 56 17.46 -6.32 6.10
CA ALA A 56 18.02 -5.29 5.21
C ALA A 56 17.46 -5.40 3.78
N ALA A 57 17.24 -6.62 3.28
CA ALA A 57 16.68 -6.86 1.96
C ALA A 57 15.19 -6.48 1.84
N THR A 58 14.49 -6.20 2.94
CA THR A 58 13.13 -5.62 2.90
C THR A 58 13.10 -4.13 2.55
N VAL A 59 14.23 -3.43 2.64
CA VAL A 59 14.30 -1.99 2.37
C VAL A 59 14.06 -1.65 0.89
N PRO A 60 14.70 -2.30 -0.10
CA PRO A 60 14.41 -2.03 -1.52
C PRO A 60 12.94 -2.18 -1.93
N PRO A 61 12.22 -3.27 -1.60
CA PRO A 61 10.80 -3.36 -1.94
C PRO A 61 9.95 -2.34 -1.18
N ALA A 62 10.28 -2.02 0.08
CA ALA A 62 9.57 -0.97 0.83
C ALA A 62 9.73 0.42 0.20
N LEU A 63 10.92 0.75 -0.29
CA LEU A 63 11.16 1.99 -1.06
C LEU A 63 10.34 1.99 -2.35
N ALA A 64 10.38 0.91 -3.11
CA ALA A 64 9.61 0.79 -4.35
C ALA A 64 8.10 0.99 -4.12
N LEU A 65 7.54 0.48 -3.02
CA LEU A 65 6.14 0.69 -2.65
C LEU A 65 5.78 2.17 -2.47
N THR A 66 6.68 2.99 -1.90
CA THR A 66 6.43 4.43 -1.74
C THR A 66 6.38 5.18 -3.07
N GLY A 67 7.27 4.85 -4.02
CA GLY A 67 7.24 5.40 -5.38
C GLY A 67 6.03 4.91 -6.17
N LEU A 68 5.66 3.63 -6.03
CA LEU A 68 4.46 3.07 -6.64
C LEU A 68 3.18 3.71 -6.11
N ALA A 69 3.13 4.04 -4.81
CA ALA A 69 2.00 4.74 -4.23
C ALA A 69 1.81 6.14 -4.84
N ARG A 70 2.91 6.86 -5.14
CA ARG A 70 2.84 8.15 -5.86
C ARG A 70 2.33 7.99 -7.29
N PHE A 71 2.85 7.01 -8.01
CA PHE A 71 2.36 6.67 -9.35
C PHE A 71 0.85 6.34 -9.32
N ALA A 72 0.42 5.49 -8.38
CA ALA A 72 -0.96 5.09 -8.22
C ALA A 72 -1.88 6.27 -7.81
N ALA A 73 -1.39 7.18 -6.96
CA ALA A 73 -2.11 8.38 -6.58
C ALA A 73 -2.33 9.32 -7.78
N ALA A 74 -1.32 9.53 -8.63
CA ALA A 74 -1.46 10.31 -9.86
C ALA A 74 -2.46 9.66 -10.84
N ALA A 75 -2.42 8.33 -10.97
CA ALA A 75 -3.39 7.58 -11.76
C ALA A 75 -4.83 7.74 -11.22
N ALA A 76 -5.01 7.63 -9.90
CA ALA A 76 -6.32 7.77 -9.26
C ALA A 76 -6.92 9.20 -9.38
N ARG A 77 -6.05 10.21 -9.50
CA ARG A 77 -6.44 11.60 -9.78
C ARG A 77 -6.75 11.88 -11.24
N GLY A 78 -6.33 11.00 -12.16
CA GLY A 78 -6.43 11.25 -13.60
C GLY A 78 -5.38 12.23 -14.13
N GLU A 79 -4.27 12.44 -13.41
CA GLU A 79 -3.22 13.41 -13.76
C GLU A 79 -2.21 12.90 -14.80
N GLY A 80 -2.39 11.67 -15.33
CA GLY A 80 -1.47 11.05 -16.28
C GLY A 80 -0.15 10.66 -15.60
N PRO A 81 -0.06 9.46 -14.99
CA PRO A 81 1.08 9.08 -14.17
C PRO A 81 2.36 8.92 -15.00
N ARG A 82 3.46 9.50 -14.52
CA ARG A 82 4.77 9.45 -15.18
C ARG A 82 5.66 8.41 -14.50
N LEU A 83 6.40 7.62 -15.28
CA LEU A 83 7.34 6.63 -14.73
C LEU A 83 8.46 7.29 -13.89
N ALA A 84 8.78 8.56 -14.14
CA ALA A 84 9.73 9.32 -13.33
C ALA A 84 9.29 9.42 -11.85
N MET A 85 7.98 9.38 -11.55
CA MET A 85 7.44 9.41 -10.19
C MET A 85 7.84 8.18 -9.38
N LEU A 86 8.21 7.08 -10.02
CA LEU A 86 8.71 5.89 -9.32
C LEU A 86 10.01 6.15 -8.56
N ARG A 87 10.74 7.24 -8.87
CA ARG A 87 11.97 7.65 -8.16
C ARG A 87 11.70 8.56 -6.97
N GLU A 88 10.47 9.01 -6.79
CA GLU A 88 10.09 9.92 -5.70
C GLU A 88 9.78 9.10 -4.43
N PHE A 89 10.84 8.57 -3.84
CA PHE A 89 10.73 7.71 -2.67
C PHE A 89 10.44 8.49 -1.38
N ASP A 90 9.79 7.83 -0.43
CA ASP A 90 9.72 8.23 0.97
C ASP A 90 10.59 7.29 1.81
N PRO A 91 11.87 7.64 2.02
CA PRO A 91 12.80 6.74 2.71
C PRO A 91 12.40 6.51 4.17
N VAL A 92 11.79 7.50 4.82
CA VAL A 92 11.38 7.38 6.23
C VAL A 92 10.24 6.38 6.34
N LEU A 93 9.20 6.52 5.51
CA LEU A 93 8.07 5.58 5.53
C LEU A 93 8.49 4.18 5.10
N ALA A 94 9.40 4.07 4.12
CA ALA A 94 9.95 2.80 3.68
C ALA A 94 10.72 2.07 4.79
N VAL A 95 11.59 2.78 5.52
CA VAL A 95 12.32 2.20 6.66
C VAL A 95 11.37 1.78 7.77
N LEU A 96 10.33 2.57 8.07
CA LEU A 96 9.32 2.19 9.05
C LEU A 96 8.55 0.93 8.63
N LEU A 97 8.22 0.80 7.34
CA LEU A 97 7.57 -0.40 6.79
C LEU A 97 8.50 -1.61 6.91
N ALA A 98 9.75 -1.47 6.44
CA ALA A 98 10.76 -2.52 6.46
C ALA A 98 11.03 -3.01 7.90
N ALA A 99 11.21 -2.08 8.84
CA ALA A 99 11.41 -2.39 10.25
C ALA A 99 10.17 -3.08 10.85
N GLY A 100 8.97 -2.58 10.58
CA GLY A 100 7.73 -3.17 11.07
C GLY A 100 7.53 -4.60 10.57
N VAL A 101 7.71 -4.84 9.27
CA VAL A 101 7.58 -6.18 8.67
C VAL A 101 8.64 -7.12 9.21
N SER A 102 9.90 -6.67 9.33
CA SER A 102 10.99 -7.49 9.87
C SER A 102 10.75 -7.87 11.33
N LEU A 103 10.29 -6.93 12.16
CA LEU A 103 9.94 -7.20 13.56
C LEU A 103 8.75 -8.15 13.69
N ALA A 104 7.73 -7.99 12.85
CA ALA A 104 6.59 -8.90 12.81
C ALA A 104 7.03 -10.32 12.41
N TRP A 105 7.90 -10.45 11.40
CA TRP A 105 8.45 -11.75 11.00
C TRP A 105 9.24 -12.42 12.13
N LEU A 106 10.19 -11.70 12.74
CA LEU A 106 11.01 -12.21 13.84
C LEU A 106 10.16 -12.65 15.04
N GLY A 107 9.19 -11.82 15.42
CA GLY A 107 8.31 -12.16 16.53
C GLY A 107 7.43 -13.38 16.25
N LEU A 108 6.93 -13.54 15.01
CA LEU A 108 6.19 -14.74 14.59
C LEU A 108 7.08 -16.00 14.63
N ALA A 109 8.33 -15.89 14.19
CA ALA A 109 9.28 -17.00 14.21
C ALA A 109 9.68 -17.44 15.62
N SER A 110 9.65 -16.51 16.60
CA SER A 110 10.07 -16.78 17.99
C SER A 110 9.05 -17.54 18.85
N GLY A 111 7.78 -17.64 18.42
CA GLY A 111 6.73 -18.37 19.14
C GLY A 111 6.23 -17.69 20.43
N GLY A 112 5.33 -18.37 21.16
CA GLY A 112 4.83 -17.93 22.48
C GLY A 112 4.13 -16.57 22.48
N ALA A 113 4.36 -15.78 23.54
CA ALA A 113 3.77 -14.44 23.69
C ALA A 113 4.28 -13.43 22.65
N ALA A 114 5.52 -13.61 22.17
CA ALA A 114 6.09 -12.78 21.12
C ALA A 114 5.36 -12.96 19.78
N ALA A 115 4.92 -14.18 19.47
CA ALA A 115 4.11 -14.44 18.28
C ALA A 115 2.74 -13.75 18.34
N LEU A 116 2.10 -13.66 19.52
CA LEU A 116 0.85 -12.91 19.70
C LEU A 116 1.05 -11.40 19.46
N ALA A 117 2.08 -10.82 20.08
CA ALA A 117 2.43 -9.40 19.88
C ALA A 117 2.76 -9.10 18.42
N ALA A 118 3.50 -9.99 17.76
CA ALA A 118 3.84 -9.88 16.35
C ALA A 118 2.63 -10.02 15.43
N THR A 119 1.66 -10.88 15.78
CA THR A 119 0.41 -11.04 15.04
C THR A 119 -0.43 -9.76 15.10
N LEU A 120 -0.58 -9.17 16.30
CA LEU A 120 -1.28 -7.91 16.48
C LEU A 120 -0.57 -6.75 15.79
N GLY A 121 0.76 -6.69 15.90
CA GLY A 121 1.60 -5.72 15.20
C GLY A 121 1.44 -5.84 13.69
N GLY A 122 1.57 -7.05 13.14
CA GLY A 122 1.40 -7.35 11.72
C GLY A 122 0.01 -6.99 11.20
N ALA A 123 -1.06 -7.30 11.95
CA ALA A 123 -2.42 -6.87 11.60
C ALA A 123 -2.54 -5.34 11.55
N GLY A 124 -1.95 -4.63 12.52
CA GLY A 124 -1.87 -3.18 12.52
C GLY A 124 -1.15 -2.63 11.28
N LEU A 125 -0.02 -3.24 10.89
CA LEU A 125 0.72 -2.86 9.69
C LEU A 125 -0.15 -3.03 8.43
N LEU A 126 -0.84 -4.17 8.29
CA LEU A 126 -1.71 -4.46 7.14
C LEU A 126 -2.87 -3.47 7.02
N LEU A 127 -3.42 -3.00 8.14
CA LEU A 127 -4.50 -2.01 8.14
C LEU A 127 -4.00 -0.61 7.80
N VAL A 128 -2.86 -0.20 8.36
CA VAL A 128 -2.42 1.20 8.36
C VAL A 128 -1.57 1.56 7.14
N PHE A 129 -0.64 0.69 6.74
CA PHE A 129 0.34 1.04 5.70
C PHE A 129 -0.27 1.33 4.33
N PRO A 130 -1.30 0.61 3.84
CA PRO A 130 -1.94 0.97 2.58
C PRO A 130 -2.45 2.42 2.58
N TYR A 131 -3.11 2.84 3.66
CA TYR A 131 -3.59 4.22 3.79
C TYR A 131 -2.46 5.22 4.04
N ALA A 132 -1.42 4.85 4.79
CA ALA A 132 -0.27 5.73 4.99
C ALA A 132 0.45 6.04 3.66
N LEU A 133 0.65 5.02 2.83
CA LEU A 133 1.22 5.15 1.49
C LEU A 133 0.36 6.04 0.61
N ALA A 134 -0.94 5.76 0.52
CA ALA A 134 -1.86 6.54 -0.30
C ALA A 134 -2.02 7.99 0.21
N TYR A 135 -2.15 8.20 1.52
CA TYR A 135 -2.27 9.53 2.11
C TYR A 135 -0.99 10.34 1.91
N GLY A 136 0.18 9.74 2.13
CA GLY A 136 1.47 10.39 1.89
C GLY A 136 1.63 10.82 0.44
N ALA A 137 1.30 9.92 -0.50
CA ALA A 137 1.33 10.19 -1.93
C ALA A 137 0.34 11.29 -2.35
N LEU A 138 -0.89 11.27 -1.83
CA LEU A 138 -1.92 12.25 -2.18
C LEU A 138 -1.65 13.62 -1.56
N ARG A 139 -1.42 13.71 -0.25
CA ARG A 139 -1.23 15.00 0.45
C ARG A 139 0.22 15.50 0.40
N GLY A 140 1.12 14.83 -0.32
CA GLY A 140 2.53 15.19 -0.39
C GLY A 140 3.25 15.13 0.96
N ARG A 141 2.77 14.28 1.88
CA ARG A 141 3.32 14.11 3.23
C ARG A 141 4.28 12.93 3.25
N GLN A 142 5.30 13.00 4.10
CA GLN A 142 6.33 11.96 4.20
C GLN A 142 6.47 11.42 5.64
N GLY A 143 7.00 10.21 5.76
CA GLY A 143 7.36 9.56 7.01
C GLY A 143 6.23 9.49 8.03
N LEU A 144 6.48 9.98 9.25
CA LEU A 144 5.52 9.93 10.35
C LEU A 144 4.24 10.72 10.09
N ALA A 145 4.29 11.79 9.29
CA ALA A 145 3.09 12.55 8.93
C ALA A 145 2.17 11.71 8.03
N ALA A 146 2.74 10.93 7.12
CA ALA A 146 1.99 10.00 6.28
C ALA A 146 1.39 8.86 7.11
N LEU A 147 2.17 8.30 8.05
CA LEU A 147 1.72 7.26 8.97
C LEU A 147 0.56 7.74 9.87
N ARG A 148 0.69 8.94 10.45
CA ARG A 148 -0.36 9.54 11.26
C ARG A 148 -1.64 9.76 10.45
N GLY A 149 -1.52 10.24 9.22
CA GLY A 149 -2.66 10.37 8.31
C GLY A 149 -3.34 9.03 8.03
N GLY A 150 -2.57 7.99 7.74
CA GLY A 150 -3.08 6.63 7.55
C GLY A 150 -3.83 6.10 8.78
N LEU A 151 -3.28 6.30 9.97
CA LEU A 151 -3.95 5.91 11.24
C LEU A 151 -5.29 6.62 11.42
N ILE A 152 -5.35 7.92 11.15
CA ILE A 152 -6.59 8.71 11.25
C ILE A 152 -7.64 8.17 10.27
N LEU A 153 -7.24 7.85 9.03
CA LEU A 153 -8.16 7.31 8.03
C LEU A 153 -8.71 5.94 8.42
N VAL A 154 -7.87 5.05 8.94
CA VAL A 154 -8.30 3.73 9.46
C VAL A 154 -9.29 3.91 10.61
N ALA A 155 -9.00 4.82 11.54
CA ALA A 155 -9.90 5.10 12.66
C ALA A 155 -11.23 5.72 12.21
N PHE A 156 -11.23 6.52 11.13
CA PHE A 156 -12.42 7.16 10.58
C PHE A 156 -13.35 6.16 9.86
N ARG A 157 -12.80 5.22 9.08
CA ARG A 157 -13.58 4.18 8.35
C ARG A 157 -12.91 2.80 8.45
N PRO A 158 -13.02 2.10 9.60
CA PRO A 158 -12.34 0.81 9.80
C PRO A 158 -12.84 -0.29 8.86
N SER A 159 -14.11 -0.25 8.44
CA SER A 159 -14.67 -1.22 7.50
C SER A 159 -13.99 -1.19 6.13
N TRP A 160 -13.55 -0.01 5.67
CA TRP A 160 -12.84 0.12 4.40
C TRP A 160 -11.41 -0.45 4.52
N ALA A 161 -10.76 -0.25 5.66
CA ALA A 161 -9.46 -0.85 5.95
C ALA A 161 -9.50 -2.38 5.93
N VAL A 162 -10.50 -2.99 6.59
CA VAL A 162 -10.70 -4.44 6.57
C VAL A 162 -10.97 -4.94 5.14
N THR A 163 -11.72 -4.16 4.34
CA THR A 163 -11.96 -4.49 2.93
C THR A 163 -10.67 -4.49 2.13
N LEU A 164 -9.79 -3.51 2.33
CA LEU A 164 -8.47 -3.51 1.68
C LEU A 164 -7.63 -4.70 2.10
N VAL A 165 -7.65 -5.07 3.38
CA VAL A 165 -6.96 -6.29 3.83
C VAL A 165 -7.51 -7.51 3.10
N ALA A 166 -8.83 -7.67 3.01
CA ALA A 166 -9.45 -8.79 2.29
C ALA A 166 -9.09 -8.79 0.79
N LEU A 167 -9.08 -7.63 0.13
CA LEU A 167 -8.63 -7.49 -1.26
C LEU A 167 -7.14 -7.82 -1.43
N GLY A 168 -6.30 -7.43 -0.47
CA GLY A 168 -4.89 -7.78 -0.43
C GLY A 168 -4.68 -9.29 -0.33
N TRP A 169 -5.46 -9.98 0.51
CA TRP A 169 -5.45 -11.45 0.62
C TRP A 169 -5.88 -12.14 -0.68
N LEU A 170 -6.97 -11.68 -1.30
CA LEU A 170 -7.43 -12.20 -2.59
C LEU A 170 -6.39 -11.97 -3.70
N GLY A 171 -5.78 -10.79 -3.72
CA GLY A 171 -4.67 -10.47 -4.60
C GLY A 171 -3.47 -11.39 -4.39
N GLY A 172 -3.05 -11.59 -3.14
CA GLY A 172 -1.97 -12.50 -2.77
C GLY A 172 -2.25 -13.94 -3.21
N PHE A 173 -3.47 -14.42 -3.01
CA PHE A 173 -3.90 -15.73 -3.50
C PHE A 173 -3.81 -15.83 -5.03
N ALA A 174 -4.29 -14.81 -5.76
CA ALA A 174 -4.20 -14.79 -7.22
C ALA A 174 -2.74 -14.80 -7.71
N VAL A 175 -1.86 -14.05 -7.03
CA VAL A 175 -0.41 -14.08 -7.29
C VAL A 175 0.15 -15.48 -7.10
N ALA A 176 -0.13 -16.12 -5.97
CA ALA A 176 0.33 -17.48 -5.68
C ALA A 176 -0.20 -18.50 -6.70
N ALA A 177 -1.49 -18.46 -7.01
CA ALA A 177 -2.14 -19.36 -7.97
C ALA A 177 -1.59 -19.19 -9.40
N SER A 178 -1.14 -17.99 -9.76
CA SER A 178 -0.53 -17.69 -11.06
C SER A 178 0.99 -17.93 -11.09
N ALA A 179 1.57 -18.58 -10.09
CA ALA A 179 3.02 -18.76 -9.93
C ALA A 179 3.80 -17.43 -10.00
N GLY A 180 3.20 -16.34 -9.52
CA GLY A 180 3.81 -15.02 -9.49
C GLY A 180 3.53 -14.11 -10.69
N VAL A 181 2.96 -14.63 -11.80
CA VAL A 181 2.75 -13.84 -13.03
C VAL A 181 1.86 -12.62 -12.78
N LEU A 182 0.80 -12.77 -11.98
CA LEU A 182 -0.11 -11.66 -11.68
C LEU A 182 0.46 -10.64 -10.70
N ALA A 183 1.64 -10.86 -10.11
CA ALA A 183 2.22 -9.94 -9.14
C ALA A 183 2.48 -8.54 -9.73
N ALA A 184 2.83 -8.49 -11.03
CA ALA A 184 3.07 -7.24 -11.75
C ALA A 184 1.79 -6.40 -11.92
N VAL A 185 0.61 -7.03 -11.83
CA VAL A 185 -0.69 -6.38 -12.03
C VAL A 185 -1.37 -6.10 -10.69
N VAL A 186 -1.37 -7.08 -9.79
CA VAL A 186 -2.09 -7.01 -8.52
C VAL A 186 -1.59 -5.87 -7.64
N LEU A 187 -0.27 -5.68 -7.56
CA LEU A 187 0.31 -4.64 -6.71
C LEU A 187 -0.08 -3.21 -7.13
N PRO A 188 0.15 -2.77 -8.38
CA PRO A 188 -0.26 -1.44 -8.81
C PRO A 188 -1.78 -1.24 -8.78
N LEU A 189 -2.56 -2.28 -9.09
CA LEU A 189 -4.02 -2.25 -8.99
C LEU A 189 -4.48 -2.01 -7.54
N PHE A 190 -3.91 -2.75 -6.58
CA PHE A 190 -4.22 -2.60 -5.17
C PHE A 190 -3.93 -1.19 -4.66
N LEU A 191 -2.79 -0.61 -5.04
CA LEU A 191 -2.42 0.76 -4.69
C LEU A 191 -3.35 1.79 -5.34
N ALA A 192 -3.77 1.58 -6.60
CA ALA A 192 -4.72 2.46 -7.27
C ALA A 192 -6.10 2.45 -6.59
N VAL A 193 -6.60 1.28 -6.20
CA VAL A 193 -7.84 1.15 -5.42
C VAL A 193 -7.71 1.85 -4.07
N THR A 194 -6.59 1.67 -3.37
CA THR A 194 -6.33 2.31 -2.08
C THR A 194 -6.27 3.83 -2.20
N ALA A 195 -5.63 4.35 -3.25
CA ALA A 195 -5.58 5.78 -3.53
C ALA A 195 -6.97 6.35 -3.83
N ALA A 196 -7.78 5.67 -4.64
CA ALA A 196 -9.15 6.08 -4.94
C ALA A 196 -10.02 6.11 -3.66
N GLN A 197 -9.92 5.09 -2.81
CA GLN A 197 -10.60 5.08 -1.51
C GLN A 197 -10.15 6.23 -0.62
N THR A 198 -8.84 6.50 -0.56
CA THR A 198 -8.30 7.59 0.26
C THR A 198 -8.79 8.95 -0.20
N ILE A 199 -8.89 9.19 -1.51
CA ILE A 199 -9.50 10.41 -2.06
C ILE A 199 -10.95 10.55 -1.54
N GLY A 200 -11.76 9.49 -1.66
CA GLY A 200 -13.15 9.50 -1.19
C GLY A 200 -13.28 9.81 0.31
N LEU A 201 -12.38 9.28 1.15
CA LEU A 201 -12.35 9.59 2.58
C LEU A 201 -11.99 11.05 2.86
N LEU A 202 -11.01 11.59 2.13
CA LEU A 202 -10.57 12.97 2.30
C LEU A 202 -11.69 13.94 1.88
N ASP A 203 -12.37 13.67 0.76
CA ASP A 203 -13.50 14.47 0.30
C ASP A 203 -14.65 14.46 1.33
N GLU A 204 -14.91 13.29 1.95
CA GLU A 204 -15.92 13.16 3.01
C GLU A 204 -15.55 14.00 4.26
N ILE A 205 -14.29 13.94 4.69
CA ILE A 205 -13.80 14.71 5.84
C ILE A 205 -13.89 16.23 5.56
N ASP A 206 -13.45 16.67 4.39
CA ASP A 206 -13.46 18.08 4.00
C ASP A 206 -14.92 18.61 3.91
N ALA A 207 -15.86 17.78 3.43
CA ALA A 207 -17.29 18.11 3.42
C ALA A 207 -17.91 18.21 4.83
N LEU A 208 -17.43 17.43 5.80
CA LEU A 208 -17.88 17.52 7.19
C LEU A 208 -17.32 18.77 7.90
N GLN A 209 -16.09 19.17 7.58
CA GLN A 209 -15.46 20.35 8.15
C GLN A 209 -16.10 21.65 7.68
N SER A 210 -16.47 21.74 6.40
CA SER A 210 -17.14 22.93 5.83
C SER A 210 -18.56 23.18 6.35
N ARG A 211 -19.17 22.21 7.05
CA ARG A 211 -20.50 22.35 7.67
C ARG A 211 -20.46 22.80 9.13
N ARG A 212 -19.27 22.91 9.72
CA ARG A 212 -19.07 23.42 11.09
C ARG A 212 -18.64 24.87 11.04
#